data_AF-A0A7V3GTI5-F1
#
_entry.id   AF-A0A7V3GTI5-F1
#
_cell.length_a   1.000
_cell.length_b   1.000
_cell.length_c   1.000
_cell.angle_alpha   90.00
_cell.angle_beta   90.00
_cell.angle_gamma   90.00
#
_symmetry.space_group_name_H-M   'P 1'
#
loop_
_entity.id
_entity.type
_entity.pdbx_description
1 polymer ?
#
loop_
_entity_poly.entity_id
_entity_poly.type
_entity_poly.pdbx_seq_one_letter_code
_entity_poly.pdbx_strand_id
1 'polypeptide(L)'
;MKPSRPRTPSRGLPPAPSLIWLGLALALTGLWAALLLTDAWPLLRGPAPWPPEWRWLYAPLRGTHLGRQAVQWAALAGYLLAALWALRGRRLAWGLAMAAGFLLLWQLIQTWVREPGLLDAMIERAYSPVANGYLLAPAQVDDVTFTLHHYAAALPEFFSAKPRTHPPGLFLFYAISNALFERMAGFSAWLGPLARTWALPGRDWPQLPDHLIASAFVTAWVQAGLTALTPLAMFAWARTLAGDRAQGWALGSALAVPLIPALGLFLSQWDMVYPLLGLTAWTLALTGQNRAWEQPRARAWALWLLAGLTLSLMT
;
A
#
# COMPACT_ATOMS: atom_id res chain seq x y z
N MET A 1 -41.05 -8.47 31.42
CA MET A 1 -41.13 -8.63 29.94
C MET A 1 -39.76 -8.34 29.35
N LYS A 2 -39.10 -9.31 28.70
CA LYS A 2 -37.86 -9.05 27.96
C LYS A 2 -38.24 -8.25 26.69
N PRO A 3 -37.67 -7.06 26.44
CA PRO A 3 -37.93 -6.36 25.20
C PRO A 3 -37.52 -7.26 24.03
N SER A 4 -38.48 -7.53 23.14
CA SER A 4 -38.24 -8.29 21.92
C SER A 4 -37.15 -7.57 21.13
N ARG A 5 -36.00 -8.20 20.92
CA ARG A 5 -34.93 -7.64 20.11
C ARG A 5 -35.51 -7.27 18.73
N PRO A 6 -35.35 -6.03 18.26
CA PRO A 6 -35.77 -5.66 16.92
C PRO A 6 -35.09 -6.62 15.94
N ARG A 7 -35.88 -7.30 15.12
CA ARG A 7 -35.36 -8.12 14.02
C ARG A 7 -34.59 -7.17 13.10
N THR A 8 -33.27 -7.28 13.10
CA THR A 8 -32.44 -6.62 12.10
C THR A 8 -32.98 -7.01 10.72
N PRO A 9 -33.41 -6.06 9.89
CA PRO A 9 -33.94 -6.37 8.57
C PRO A 9 -32.86 -7.17 7.85
N SER A 10 -33.25 -8.32 7.29
CA SER A 10 -32.34 -9.13 6.50
C SER A 10 -31.87 -8.27 5.32
N ARG A 11 -30.66 -7.72 5.43
CA ARG A 11 -30.01 -7.06 4.30
C ARG A 11 -29.80 -8.15 3.25
N GLY A 12 -30.68 -8.17 2.25
CA GLY A 12 -30.53 -9.04 1.09
C GLY A 12 -29.16 -8.78 0.46
N LEU A 13 -28.61 -9.80 -0.21
CA LEU A 13 -27.44 -9.59 -1.05
C LEU A 13 -27.75 -8.45 -2.04
N PRO A 14 -26.79 -7.56 -2.33
CA PRO A 14 -26.99 -6.56 -3.38
C PRO A 14 -27.42 -7.27 -4.66
N PRO A 15 -28.41 -6.74 -5.41
CA PRO A 15 -28.83 -7.33 -6.67
C PRO A 15 -27.63 -7.47 -7.61
N ALA A 16 -27.64 -8.51 -8.45
CA ALA A 16 -26.64 -8.65 -9.50
C ALA A 16 -26.56 -7.32 -10.29
N PRO A 17 -25.36 -6.82 -10.61
CA PRO A 17 -25.24 -5.60 -11.38
C PRO A 17 -26.05 -5.77 -12.67
N SER A 18 -26.96 -4.83 -12.94
CA SER A 18 -27.71 -4.85 -14.19
C SER A 18 -26.73 -4.85 -15.36
N LEU A 19 -27.09 -5.48 -16.47
CA LEU A 19 -26.27 -5.49 -17.69
C LEU A 19 -25.86 -4.08 -18.13
N ILE A 20 -26.67 -3.08 -17.78
CA ILE A 20 -26.40 -1.65 -17.99
C ILE A 20 -25.14 -1.20 -17.22
N TRP A 21 -25.02 -1.53 -15.93
CA TRP A 21 -23.86 -1.14 -15.13
C TRP A 21 -22.60 -1.85 -15.58
N LEU A 22 -22.70 -3.14 -15.96
CA LEU A 22 -21.58 -3.87 -16.53
C LEU A 22 -21.15 -3.26 -17.87
N GLY A 23 -22.10 -2.99 -18.76
CA GLY A 23 -21.84 -2.35 -20.05
C GLY A 23 -21.20 -0.97 -19.89
N LEU A 24 -21.70 -0.16 -18.95
CA LEU A 24 -21.11 1.14 -18.64
C LEU A 24 -19.69 1.02 -18.11
N ALA A 25 -19.43 0.09 -17.17
CA ALA A 25 -18.09 -0.13 -16.63
C ALA A 25 -17.10 -0.56 -17.73
N LEU A 26 -17.52 -1.48 -18.62
CA LEU A 26 -16.70 -1.91 -19.76
C LEU A 26 -16.45 -0.77 -20.75
N ALA A 27 -17.47 0.02 -21.08
CA ALA A 27 -17.34 1.17 -21.98
C ALA A 27 -16.39 2.23 -21.43
N LEU A 28 -16.54 2.59 -20.15
CA LEU A 28 -15.65 3.55 -19.48
C LEU A 28 -14.21 3.04 -19.40
N THR A 29 -14.03 1.75 -19.09
CA THR A 29 -12.69 1.12 -19.07
C THR A 29 -12.06 1.10 -20.45
N GLY A 30 -12.83 0.73 -21.49
CA GLY A 30 -12.37 0.70 -22.87
C GLY A 30 -11.99 2.10 -23.38
N LEU A 31 -12.82 3.11 -23.09
CA LEU A 31 -12.53 4.51 -23.39
C LEU A 31 -11.25 4.97 -22.70
N TRP A 32 -11.12 4.71 -21.39
CA TRP A 32 -9.92 5.10 -20.63
C TRP A 32 -8.66 4.42 -21.18
N ALA A 33 -8.72 3.13 -21.48
CA ALA A 33 -7.61 2.40 -22.09
C ALA A 33 -7.24 2.96 -23.48
N ALA A 34 -8.23 3.27 -24.31
CA ALA A 34 -8.01 3.87 -25.62
C ALA A 34 -7.34 5.25 -25.50
N LEU A 35 -7.82 6.11 -24.58
CA LEU A 35 -7.23 7.42 -24.32
C LEU A 35 -5.76 7.32 -23.86
N LEU A 36 -5.44 6.34 -23.03
CA LEU A 36 -4.06 6.09 -22.60
C LEU A 36 -3.16 5.58 -23.74
N LEU A 37 -3.63 4.57 -24.49
CA LEU A 37 -2.88 3.93 -25.57
C LEU A 37 -2.59 4.89 -26.72
N THR A 38 -3.52 5.81 -27.02
CA THR A 38 -3.40 6.77 -28.12
C THR A 38 -2.74 8.08 -27.73
N ASP A 39 -2.47 8.32 -26.43
CA ASP A 39 -2.07 9.64 -25.91
C ASP A 39 -3.07 10.77 -26.24
N ALA A 40 -4.34 10.46 -26.52
CA ALA A 40 -5.30 11.48 -26.93
C ALA A 40 -5.55 12.53 -25.83
N TRP A 41 -5.28 12.20 -24.57
CA TRP A 41 -5.34 13.13 -23.44
C TRP A 41 -4.11 12.97 -22.53
N PRO A 42 -3.02 13.73 -22.80
CA PRO A 42 -1.75 13.59 -22.07
C PRO A 42 -1.86 13.82 -20.56
N LEU A 43 -2.81 14.63 -20.08
CA LEU A 43 -3.05 14.84 -18.64
C LEU A 43 -3.46 13.55 -17.90
N LEU A 44 -4.02 12.54 -18.59
CA LEU A 44 -4.27 11.22 -18.01
C LEU A 44 -2.97 10.49 -17.65
N ARG A 45 -1.84 10.93 -18.22
CA ARG A 45 -0.51 10.41 -17.91
C ARG A 45 0.12 11.11 -16.73
N GLY A 46 -0.52 12.10 -16.10
CA GLY A 46 0.02 12.88 -14.99
C GLY A 46 0.41 14.32 -15.40
N PRO A 47 0.67 15.19 -14.40
CA PRO A 47 1.05 16.58 -14.64
C PRO A 47 2.40 16.66 -15.35
N ALA A 48 2.39 17.06 -16.61
CA ALA A 48 3.61 17.42 -17.34
C ALA A 48 3.92 18.91 -17.14
N PRO A 49 5.20 19.35 -17.16
CA PRO A 49 6.43 18.57 -17.34
C PRO A 49 7.13 18.16 -16.03
N TRP A 50 6.66 18.61 -14.87
CA TRP A 50 7.28 18.31 -13.57
C TRP A 50 6.21 18.05 -12.50
N PRO A 51 6.36 17.01 -11.66
CA PRO A 51 7.50 16.10 -11.60
C PRO A 51 7.42 14.90 -12.57
N PRO A 52 8.53 14.49 -13.22
CA PRO A 52 8.55 13.47 -14.27
C PRO A 52 8.16 12.07 -13.77
N GLU A 53 8.34 11.77 -12.49
CA GLU A 53 7.92 10.51 -11.86
C GLU A 53 6.40 10.33 -11.82
N TRP A 54 5.62 11.41 -11.96
CA TRP A 54 4.15 11.32 -12.06
C TRP A 54 3.70 11.08 -13.50
N ARG A 55 4.62 11.20 -14.47
CA ARG A 55 4.33 10.89 -15.85
C ARG A 55 4.39 9.37 -16.04
N TRP A 56 3.26 8.78 -16.37
CA TRP A 56 3.18 7.35 -16.69
C TRP A 56 3.99 7.12 -17.97
N LEU A 57 5.19 6.55 -17.84
CA LEU A 57 6.06 6.17 -18.95
C LEU A 57 5.42 4.99 -19.70
N TYR A 58 4.39 5.26 -20.50
CA TYR A 58 4.01 4.41 -21.61
C TYR A 58 5.01 4.66 -22.76
N ALA A 59 6.27 4.28 -22.55
CA ALA A 59 7.13 4.04 -23.69
C ALA A 59 6.64 2.73 -24.31
N PRO A 60 6.25 2.69 -25.60
CA PRO A 60 5.98 1.43 -26.28
C PRO A 60 7.19 0.55 -26.06
N LEU A 61 6.95 -0.60 -25.43
CA LEU A 61 7.98 -1.42 -24.84
C LEU A 61 8.92 -1.88 -25.96
N ARG A 62 10.17 -1.42 -25.92
CA ARG A 62 11.20 -1.90 -26.84
C ARG A 62 11.26 -3.43 -26.72
N GLY A 63 11.40 -4.15 -27.85
CA GLY A 63 11.32 -5.62 -27.92
C GLY A 63 12.25 -6.37 -26.96
N THR A 64 13.26 -5.68 -26.40
CA THR A 64 14.17 -6.15 -25.35
C THR A 64 13.48 -6.53 -24.02
N HIS A 65 12.20 -6.19 -23.81
CA HIS A 65 11.47 -6.49 -22.56
C HIS A 65 10.36 -7.55 -22.71
N LEU A 66 10.20 -8.17 -23.88
CA LEU A 66 9.10 -9.12 -24.14
C LEU A 66 9.08 -10.31 -23.17
N GLY A 67 10.25 -10.86 -22.81
CA GLY A 67 10.34 -11.96 -21.85
C GLY A 67 9.87 -11.56 -20.45
N ARG A 68 10.26 -10.37 -19.96
CA ARG A 68 9.83 -9.87 -18.64
C ARG A 68 8.32 -9.62 -18.59
N GLN A 69 7.76 -9.13 -19.70
CA GLN A 69 6.31 -8.94 -19.84
C GLN A 69 5.55 -10.26 -19.90
N ALA A 70 6.09 -11.27 -20.57
CA ALA A 70 5.48 -12.60 -20.59
C ALA A 70 5.33 -13.15 -19.17
N VAL A 71 6.34 -12.96 -18.31
CA VAL A 71 6.27 -13.33 -16.89
C VAL A 71 5.16 -12.56 -16.18
N GLN A 72 5.04 -11.25 -16.40
CA GLN A 72 3.97 -10.44 -15.81
C GLN A 72 2.58 -10.92 -16.24
N TRP A 73 2.36 -11.15 -17.54
CA TRP A 73 1.08 -11.64 -18.06
C TRP A 73 0.76 -13.06 -17.59
N ALA A 74 1.77 -13.93 -17.53
CA ALA A 74 1.61 -15.29 -17.00
C ALA A 74 1.25 -15.27 -15.52
N ALA A 75 1.89 -14.42 -14.71
CA ALA A 75 1.58 -14.26 -13.29
C ALA A 75 0.14 -13.76 -13.10
N LEU A 76 -0.30 -12.77 -13.89
CA LEU A 76 -1.67 -12.26 -13.85
C LEU A 76 -2.68 -13.35 -14.25
N ALA A 77 -2.45 -14.06 -15.36
CA ALA A 77 -3.32 -15.13 -15.81
C ALA A 77 -3.42 -16.26 -14.76
N GLY A 78 -2.29 -16.67 -14.19
CA GLY A 78 -2.23 -17.66 -13.12
C GLY A 78 -3.01 -17.22 -11.88
N TYR A 79 -2.87 -15.95 -11.48
CA TYR A 79 -3.65 -15.38 -10.38
C TYR A 79 -5.15 -15.38 -10.64
N LEU A 80 -5.59 -14.96 -11.85
CA LEU A 80 -7.02 -14.94 -12.20
C LEU A 80 -7.62 -16.36 -12.15
N LEU A 81 -6.91 -17.36 -12.67
CA LEU A 81 -7.34 -18.75 -12.61
C LEU A 81 -7.44 -19.25 -11.15
N ALA A 82 -6.44 -18.96 -10.34
CA ALA A 82 -6.41 -19.35 -8.93
C ALA A 82 -7.46 -18.60 -8.09
N ALA A 83 -7.75 -17.34 -8.41
CA ALA A 83 -8.84 -16.55 -7.82
C ALA A 83 -10.22 -17.14 -8.15
N LEU A 84 -10.46 -17.50 -9.41
CA LEU A 84 -11.69 -18.18 -9.83
C LEU A 84 -11.87 -19.52 -9.11
N TRP A 85 -10.79 -20.29 -8.97
CA TRP A 85 -10.80 -21.54 -8.21
C TRP A 85 -11.14 -21.32 -6.73
N ALA A 86 -10.51 -20.33 -6.09
CA ALA A 86 -10.76 -20.00 -4.69
C ALA A 86 -12.20 -19.54 -4.46
N LEU A 87 -12.76 -18.74 -5.38
CA LEU A 87 -14.15 -18.29 -5.35
C LEU A 87 -15.14 -19.45 -5.51
N ARG A 88 -14.94 -20.32 -6.52
CA ARG A 88 -15.82 -21.48 -6.78
C ARG A 88 -15.82 -22.46 -5.61
N GLY A 89 -14.64 -22.74 -5.05
CA GLY A 89 -14.48 -23.65 -3.92
C GLY A 89 -14.73 -23.02 -2.55
N ARG A 90 -15.06 -21.72 -2.47
CA ARG A 90 -15.19 -20.94 -1.22
C ARG A 90 -14.00 -21.10 -0.27
N ARG A 91 -12.79 -21.23 -0.82
CA ARG A 91 -11.55 -21.54 -0.08
C ARG A 91 -10.99 -20.26 0.56
N LEU A 92 -11.62 -19.80 1.63
CA LEU A 92 -11.34 -18.50 2.23
C LEU A 92 -9.86 -18.27 2.57
N ALA A 93 -9.27 -19.14 3.39
CA ALA A 93 -7.89 -18.97 3.83
C ALA A 93 -6.91 -18.93 2.65
N TRP A 94 -7.07 -19.84 1.69
CA TRP A 94 -6.26 -19.88 0.47
C TRP A 94 -6.46 -18.63 -0.40
N GLY A 95 -7.70 -18.19 -0.57
CA GLY A 95 -8.00 -16.99 -1.36
C GLY A 95 -7.39 -15.73 -0.74
N LEU A 96 -7.43 -15.57 0.59
CA LEU A 96 -6.81 -14.44 1.27
C LEU A 96 -5.27 -14.50 1.22
N ALA A 97 -4.69 -15.67 1.50
CA ALA A 97 -3.24 -15.86 1.43
C ALA A 97 -2.70 -15.61 0.01
N MET A 98 -3.44 -16.08 -1.00
CA MET A 98 -3.10 -15.85 -2.40
C MET A 98 -3.27 -14.38 -2.80
N ALA A 99 -4.33 -13.68 -2.36
CA ALA A 99 -4.49 -12.26 -2.64
C ALA A 99 -3.34 -11.43 -2.05
N ALA A 100 -2.98 -11.71 -0.80
CA ALA A 100 -1.88 -11.04 -0.11
C ALA A 100 -0.52 -11.34 -0.76
N GLY A 101 -0.23 -12.64 -0.95
CA GLY A 101 1.01 -13.09 -1.59
C GLY A 101 1.15 -12.59 -3.02
N PHE A 102 0.05 -12.60 -3.79
CA PHE A 102 0.06 -12.08 -5.15
C PHE A 102 0.21 -10.56 -5.20
N LEU A 103 -0.37 -9.78 -4.28
CA LEU A 103 -0.15 -8.33 -4.23
C LEU A 103 1.33 -8.00 -4.01
N LEU A 104 2.01 -8.71 -3.10
CA LEU A 104 3.45 -8.57 -2.90
C LEU A 104 4.22 -8.97 -4.15
N LEU A 105 3.95 -10.17 -4.69
CA LEU A 105 4.60 -10.67 -5.90
C LEU A 105 4.39 -9.73 -7.10
N TRP A 106 3.20 -9.17 -7.23
CA TRP A 106 2.83 -8.25 -8.31
C TRP A 106 3.60 -6.93 -8.23
N GLN A 107 3.84 -6.40 -7.03
CA GLN A 107 4.70 -5.22 -6.86
C GLN A 107 6.17 -5.52 -7.23
N LEU A 108 6.67 -6.72 -6.88
CA LEU A 108 8.03 -7.17 -7.19
C LEU A 108 8.23 -7.38 -8.70
N ILE A 109 7.47 -8.31 -9.30
CA ILE A 109 6.71 -8.09 -10.53
C ILE A 109 7.05 -6.86 -11.37
N GLN A 110 6.19 -5.87 -11.16
CA GLN A 110 6.16 -4.59 -11.85
C GLN A 110 7.45 -3.80 -11.70
N THR A 111 8.06 -3.84 -10.51
CA THR A 111 9.33 -3.14 -10.27
C THR A 111 10.45 -3.79 -11.06
N TRP A 112 10.56 -5.12 -11.10
CA TRP A 112 11.58 -5.83 -11.88
C TRP A 112 11.42 -5.68 -13.40
N VAL A 113 10.18 -5.56 -13.88
CA VAL A 113 9.92 -5.30 -15.30
C VAL A 113 10.41 -3.90 -15.71
N ARG A 114 10.21 -2.90 -14.83
CA ARG A 114 10.47 -1.48 -15.12
C ARG A 114 11.89 -1.03 -14.77
N GLU A 115 12.43 -1.55 -13.68
CA GLU A 115 13.70 -1.11 -13.13
C GLU A 115 14.83 -2.09 -13.51
N PRO A 116 16.03 -1.59 -13.82
CA PRO A 116 17.20 -2.42 -14.09
C PRO A 116 17.65 -3.24 -12.87
N GLY A 117 17.39 -2.78 -11.64
CA GLY A 117 17.72 -3.47 -10.39
C GLY A 117 16.61 -3.35 -9.34
N LEU A 118 16.02 -4.48 -8.94
CA LEU A 118 14.91 -4.51 -7.97
C LEU A 118 15.35 -4.01 -6.58
N LEU A 119 16.47 -4.52 -6.07
CA LEU A 119 16.95 -4.18 -4.72
C LEU A 119 17.47 -2.74 -4.66
N ASP A 120 18.16 -2.28 -5.71
CA ASP A 120 18.52 -0.85 -5.88
C ASP A 120 17.28 0.03 -5.80
N ALA A 121 16.25 -0.28 -6.58
CA ALA A 121 15.01 0.50 -6.60
C ALA A 121 14.29 0.52 -5.24
N MET A 122 14.33 -0.58 -4.48
CA MET A 122 13.73 -0.62 -3.14
C MET A 122 14.45 0.30 -2.16
N ILE A 123 15.78 0.26 -2.13
CA ILE A 123 16.59 1.14 -1.26
C ILE A 123 16.42 2.59 -1.71
N GLU A 124 16.57 2.85 -3.00
CA GLU A 124 16.42 4.18 -3.61
C GLU A 124 15.07 4.80 -3.28
N ARG A 125 13.96 4.05 -3.37
CA ARG A 125 12.63 4.59 -3.06
C ARG A 125 12.44 4.93 -1.58
N ALA A 126 13.04 4.16 -0.67
CA ALA A 126 13.00 4.46 0.75
C ALA A 126 13.90 5.65 1.12
N TYR A 127 15.06 5.76 0.49
CA TYR A 127 16.06 6.80 0.72
C TYR A 127 15.69 8.14 0.07
N SER A 128 15.22 8.10 -1.19
CA SER A 128 15.17 9.25 -2.08
C SER A 128 14.42 10.44 -1.46
N PRO A 129 15.04 11.64 -1.44
CA PRO A 129 14.41 12.89 -1.00
C PRO A 129 13.08 13.19 -1.70
N VAL A 130 12.99 12.78 -2.98
CA VAL A 130 11.86 13.06 -3.87
C VAL A 130 10.76 12.02 -3.70
N ALA A 131 11.13 10.73 -3.66
CA ALA A 131 10.15 9.65 -3.56
C ALA A 131 9.52 9.54 -2.17
N ASN A 132 10.34 9.67 -1.11
CA ASN A 132 9.92 9.40 0.26
C ASN A 132 10.40 10.50 1.22
N GLY A 133 11.69 10.81 1.26
CA GLY A 133 12.25 11.94 2.02
C GLY A 133 12.20 11.83 3.56
N TYR A 134 11.43 10.91 4.13
CA TYR A 134 11.29 10.74 5.58
C TYR A 134 12.45 10.01 6.25
N LEU A 135 13.23 9.19 5.51
CA LEU A 135 14.30 8.39 6.10
C LEU A 135 15.46 9.24 6.64
N LEU A 136 15.86 10.25 5.88
CA LEU A 136 16.99 11.12 6.26
C LEU A 136 16.56 12.27 7.18
N ALA A 137 15.29 12.65 7.20
CA ALA A 137 14.80 13.74 8.03
C ALA A 137 15.18 13.57 9.53
N PRO A 138 14.95 12.41 10.17
CA PRO A 138 15.39 12.20 11.54
C PRO A 138 16.90 11.93 11.68
N ALA A 139 17.61 11.58 10.60
CA ALA A 139 19.07 11.40 10.63
C ALA A 139 19.84 12.74 10.61
N GLN A 140 19.16 13.85 10.35
CA GLN A 140 19.72 15.20 10.28
C GLN A 140 19.41 16.04 11.52
N VAL A 141 18.72 15.49 12.51
CA VAL A 141 18.42 16.19 13.77
C VAL A 141 19.22 15.59 14.91
N ASP A 142 19.71 16.44 15.80
CA ASP A 142 20.48 16.00 16.97
C ASP A 142 19.59 15.41 18.07
N ASP A 143 18.39 15.97 18.25
CA ASP A 143 17.42 15.54 19.28
C ASP A 143 16.03 15.34 18.68
N VAL A 144 15.73 14.08 18.33
CA VAL A 144 14.43 13.63 17.83
C VAL A 144 13.28 14.03 18.77
N THR A 145 13.49 13.97 20.09
CA THR A 145 12.44 14.26 21.07
C THR A 145 12.13 15.75 21.09
N PHE A 146 13.18 16.59 21.12
CA PHE A 146 13.03 18.04 21.01
C PHE A 146 12.36 18.44 19.69
N THR A 147 12.77 17.83 18.57
CA THR A 147 12.16 18.07 17.26
C THR A 147 10.68 17.69 17.26
N LEU A 148 10.28 16.57 17.87
CA LEU A 148 8.86 16.19 17.96
C LEU A 148 8.03 17.18 18.77
N HIS A 149 8.56 17.71 19.87
CA HIS A 149 7.88 18.74 20.67
C HIS A 149 7.74 20.08 19.93
N HIS A 150 8.64 20.37 19.01
CA HIS A 150 8.65 21.61 18.22
C HIS A 150 8.45 21.35 16.73
N TYR A 151 7.75 20.27 16.36
CA TYR A 151 7.74 19.75 15.00
C TYR A 151 7.28 20.78 13.98
N ALA A 152 6.21 21.52 14.29
CA ALA A 152 5.69 22.59 13.43
C ALA A 152 6.72 23.70 13.15
N ALA A 153 7.55 24.04 14.13
CA ALA A 153 8.63 25.02 13.97
C ALA A 153 9.85 24.45 13.23
N ALA A 154 10.06 23.13 13.30
CA ALA A 154 11.14 22.44 12.59
C ALA A 154 10.84 22.18 11.10
N LEU A 155 9.56 22.22 10.68
CA LEU A 155 9.18 21.94 9.28
C LEU A 155 10.02 22.73 8.26
N PRO A 156 10.19 24.06 8.35
CA PRO A 156 10.92 24.80 7.31
C PRO A 156 12.36 24.34 7.10
N GLU A 157 12.99 23.74 8.11
CA GLU A 157 14.38 23.30 8.11
C GLU A 157 14.58 21.92 7.47
N PHE A 158 13.51 21.14 7.26
CA PHE A 158 13.65 19.84 6.62
C PHE A 158 13.98 19.97 5.12
N PHE A 159 15.07 19.33 4.70
CA PHE A 159 15.56 19.36 3.33
C PHE A 159 14.53 18.89 2.27
N SER A 160 13.72 17.86 2.57
CA SER A 160 12.69 17.33 1.66
C SER A 160 11.32 17.99 1.90
N ALA A 161 10.53 18.17 0.84
CA ALA A 161 9.15 18.68 0.95
C ALA A 161 8.19 17.69 1.64
N LYS A 162 8.46 16.39 1.58
CA LYS A 162 7.60 15.34 2.15
C LYS A 162 7.41 15.49 3.67
N PRO A 163 8.47 15.51 4.50
CA PRO A 163 8.32 15.74 5.94
C PRO A 163 7.77 17.13 6.29
N ARG A 164 7.83 18.11 5.37
CA ARG A 164 7.29 19.46 5.57
C ARG A 164 5.77 19.55 5.47
N THR A 165 5.16 18.64 4.72
CA THR A 165 3.72 18.65 4.44
C THR A 165 2.95 17.55 5.15
N HIS A 166 3.63 16.72 5.95
CA HIS A 166 3.02 15.62 6.67
C HIS A 166 3.33 15.69 8.19
N PRO A 167 2.40 15.27 9.05
CA PRO A 167 2.56 15.09 10.49
C PRO A 167 3.70 14.13 10.86
N PRO A 168 4.12 14.15 12.14
CA PRO A 168 5.38 13.53 12.56
C PRO A 168 5.35 11.99 12.61
N GLY A 169 4.26 11.33 12.21
CA GLY A 169 4.13 9.87 12.30
C GLY A 169 5.22 9.14 11.51
N LEU A 170 5.48 9.59 10.28
CA LEU A 170 6.51 9.00 9.41
C LEU A 170 7.92 9.37 9.87
N PHE A 171 8.11 10.61 10.31
CA PHE A 171 9.36 11.03 10.94
C PHE A 171 9.71 10.13 12.12
N LEU A 172 8.77 9.88 13.03
CA LEU A 172 8.95 9.00 14.18
C LEU A 172 9.23 7.54 13.76
N PHE A 173 8.51 7.03 12.77
CA PHE A 173 8.73 5.67 12.24
C PHE A 173 10.17 5.47 11.76
N TYR A 174 10.71 6.42 10.97
CA TYR A 174 12.09 6.34 10.50
C TYR A 174 13.11 6.66 11.60
N ALA A 175 12.80 7.55 12.55
CA ALA A 175 13.66 7.80 13.70
C ALA A 175 13.88 6.52 14.53
N ILE A 176 12.79 5.78 14.80
CA ILE A 176 12.85 4.50 15.53
C ILE A 176 13.64 3.46 14.72
N SER A 177 13.41 3.39 13.42
CA SER A 177 14.08 2.42 12.55
C SER A 177 15.59 2.71 12.46
N ASN A 178 15.98 3.97 12.25
CA ASN A 178 17.39 4.38 12.22
C ASN A 178 18.09 4.04 13.55
N ALA A 179 17.48 4.40 14.69
CA ALA A 179 18.02 4.10 16.01
C ALA A 179 18.11 2.58 16.29
N LEU A 180 17.14 1.79 15.80
CA LEU A 180 17.17 0.33 15.92
C LEU A 180 18.37 -0.26 15.16
N PHE A 181 18.57 0.14 13.90
CA PHE A 181 19.67 -0.38 13.08
C PHE A 181 21.04 0.16 13.47
N GLU A 182 21.10 1.33 14.10
CA GLU A 182 22.31 1.83 14.75
C GLU A 182 22.70 0.93 15.93
N ARG A 183 21.73 0.53 16.76
CA ARG A 183 21.96 -0.41 17.89
C ARG A 183 22.23 -1.83 17.42
N MET A 184 21.70 -2.23 16.27
CA MET A 184 21.99 -3.51 15.63
C MET A 184 23.23 -3.43 14.72
N ALA A 185 24.30 -2.79 15.20
CA ALA A 185 25.50 -2.51 14.42
C ALA A 185 26.09 -3.74 13.70
N GLY A 186 26.05 -4.93 14.32
CA GLY A 186 26.52 -6.17 13.69
C GLY A 186 25.69 -6.59 12.46
N PHE A 187 24.37 -6.43 12.50
CA PHE A 187 23.51 -6.68 11.35
C PHE A 187 23.73 -5.64 10.26
N SER A 188 23.82 -4.36 10.64
CA SER A 188 24.07 -3.25 9.73
C SER A 188 25.42 -3.41 9.02
N ALA A 189 26.49 -3.75 9.74
CA ALA A 189 27.83 -3.99 9.19
C ALA A 189 27.90 -5.22 8.26
N TRP A 190 27.02 -6.21 8.46
CA TRP A 190 26.88 -7.34 7.53
C TRP A 190 26.09 -6.95 6.28
N LEU A 191 24.94 -6.29 6.45
CA LEU A 191 24.03 -5.96 5.36
C LEU A 191 24.55 -4.83 4.48
N GLY A 192 25.18 -3.81 5.05
CA GLY A 192 25.65 -2.61 4.34
C GLY A 192 26.57 -2.93 3.15
N PRO A 193 27.70 -3.65 3.35
CA PRO A 193 28.58 -4.04 2.26
C PRO A 193 27.88 -4.90 1.19
N LEU A 194 27.03 -5.84 1.61
CA LEU A 194 26.24 -6.65 0.68
C LEU A 194 25.28 -5.79 -0.14
N ALA A 195 24.54 -4.89 0.51
CA ALA A 195 23.58 -4.04 -0.14
C ALA A 195 24.24 -3.13 -1.18
N ARG A 196 25.42 -2.56 -0.89
CA ARG A 196 26.18 -1.74 -1.85
C ARG A 196 26.50 -2.47 -3.16
N THR A 197 26.58 -3.80 -3.17
CA THR A 197 26.76 -4.57 -4.42
C THR A 197 25.54 -4.51 -5.36
N TRP A 198 24.38 -4.12 -4.84
CA TRP A 198 23.15 -3.96 -5.62
C TRP A 198 23.04 -2.57 -6.26
N ALA A 199 23.87 -1.61 -5.84
CA ALA A 199 23.82 -0.24 -6.33
C ALA A 199 24.15 -0.14 -7.82
N LEU A 200 23.31 0.58 -8.56
CA LEU A 200 23.60 0.90 -9.95
C LEU A 200 24.58 2.07 -10.06
N PRO A 201 25.33 2.21 -11.18
CA PRO A 201 26.22 3.33 -11.39
C PRO A 201 25.49 4.69 -11.25
N GLY A 202 26.10 5.62 -10.51
CA GLY A 202 25.56 6.98 -10.31
C GLY A 202 24.66 7.15 -9.09
N ARG A 203 24.44 6.10 -8.28
CA ARG A 203 23.74 6.20 -7.00
C ARG A 203 24.62 6.79 -5.90
N ASP A 204 24.03 7.61 -5.05
CA ASP A 204 24.66 8.27 -3.90
C ASP A 204 24.38 7.56 -2.56
N TRP A 205 23.24 6.84 -2.45
CA TRP A 205 22.90 6.04 -1.28
C TRP A 205 23.99 5.05 -0.80
N PRO A 206 24.89 4.51 -1.66
CA PRO A 206 26.00 3.67 -1.18
C PRO A 206 26.98 4.40 -0.26
N GLN A 207 26.98 5.74 -0.24
CA GLN A 207 27.81 6.55 0.63
C GLN A 207 27.25 6.68 2.05
N LEU A 208 26.00 6.23 2.27
CA LEU A 208 25.37 6.29 3.58
C LEU A 208 26.06 5.35 4.58
N PRO A 209 25.97 5.68 5.89
CA PRO A 209 26.28 4.74 6.95
C PRO A 209 25.47 3.45 6.83
N ASP A 210 26.08 2.33 7.23
CA ASP A 210 25.50 0.99 7.14
C ASP A 210 24.12 0.86 7.78
N HIS A 211 23.92 1.53 8.93
CA HIS A 211 22.64 1.50 9.64
C HIS A 211 21.51 2.18 8.86
N LEU A 212 21.80 3.23 8.08
CA LEU A 212 20.80 3.87 7.23
C LEU A 212 20.46 3.03 6.00
N ILE A 213 21.44 2.33 5.41
CA ILE A 213 21.20 1.38 4.33
C ILE A 213 20.32 0.22 4.83
N ALA A 214 20.62 -0.32 6.01
CA ALA A 214 19.82 -1.37 6.64
C ALA A 214 18.39 -0.88 6.95
N SER A 215 18.26 0.33 7.51
CA SER A 215 16.97 0.98 7.75
C SER A 215 16.17 1.12 6.46
N ALA A 216 16.77 1.67 5.40
CA ALA A 216 16.13 1.83 4.08
C ALA A 216 15.64 0.50 3.53
N PHE A 217 16.50 -0.51 3.52
CA PHE A 217 16.17 -1.82 2.98
C PHE A 217 15.06 -2.52 3.77
N VAL A 218 15.14 -2.54 5.10
CA VAL A 218 14.15 -3.25 5.92
C VAL A 218 12.82 -2.50 5.92
N THR A 219 12.82 -1.17 6.04
CA THR A 219 11.57 -0.39 6.00
C THR A 219 10.86 -0.51 4.64
N ALA A 220 11.60 -0.62 3.53
CA ALA A 220 11.04 -0.92 2.21
C ALA A 220 10.28 -2.27 2.21
N TRP A 221 10.87 -3.32 2.79
CA TRP A 221 10.20 -4.62 2.93
C TRP A 221 9.01 -4.58 3.89
N VAL A 222 9.12 -3.86 5.00
CA VAL A 222 8.01 -3.66 5.95
C VAL A 222 6.83 -3.01 5.24
N GLN A 223 7.06 -1.95 4.45
CA GLN A 223 6.00 -1.29 3.68
C GLN A 223 5.36 -2.23 2.66
N ALA A 224 6.17 -2.94 1.88
CA ALA A 224 5.66 -3.92 0.91
C ALA A 224 4.81 -5.01 1.60
N GLY A 225 5.26 -5.48 2.76
CA GLY A 225 4.54 -6.44 3.60
C GLY A 225 3.23 -5.89 4.16
N LEU A 226 3.23 -4.65 4.68
CA LEU A 226 2.02 -3.98 5.14
C LEU A 226 1.02 -3.80 4.00
N THR A 227 1.45 -3.31 2.83
CA THR A 227 0.59 -3.20 1.65
C THR A 227 -0.01 -4.55 1.26
N ALA A 228 0.76 -5.64 1.35
CA ALA A 228 0.29 -6.99 1.08
C ALA A 228 -0.86 -7.46 2.00
N LEU A 229 -1.07 -6.82 3.16
CA LEU A 229 -2.19 -7.09 4.06
C LEU A 229 -3.50 -6.38 3.65
N THR A 230 -3.46 -5.46 2.69
CA THR A 230 -4.65 -4.73 2.20
C THR A 230 -5.83 -5.65 1.80
N PRO A 231 -5.62 -6.80 1.11
CA PRO A 231 -6.70 -7.73 0.81
C PRO A 231 -7.42 -8.27 2.05
N LEU A 232 -6.72 -8.49 3.16
CA LEU A 232 -7.32 -8.94 4.41
C LEU A 232 -8.19 -7.85 5.03
N ALA A 233 -7.72 -6.61 5.04
CA ALA A 233 -8.52 -5.48 5.50
C ALA A 233 -9.74 -5.23 4.61
N MET A 234 -9.60 -5.39 3.28
CA MET A 234 -10.74 -5.31 2.35
C MET A 234 -11.77 -6.40 2.64
N PHE A 235 -11.31 -7.63 2.88
CA PHE A 235 -12.19 -8.73 3.29
C PHE A 235 -12.95 -8.38 4.58
N ALA A 236 -12.25 -7.93 5.61
CA ALA A 236 -12.85 -7.60 6.91
C ALA A 236 -13.86 -6.44 6.80
N TRP A 237 -13.51 -5.40 6.04
CA TRP A 237 -14.40 -4.27 5.77
C TRP A 237 -15.67 -4.70 5.03
N ALA A 238 -15.51 -5.42 3.92
CA ALA A 238 -16.63 -5.97 3.14
C ALA A 238 -17.50 -6.89 4.00
N ARG A 239 -16.89 -7.78 4.79
CA ARG A 239 -17.59 -8.67 5.73
C ARG A 239 -18.43 -7.90 6.75
N THR A 240 -17.96 -6.74 7.19
CA THR A 240 -18.64 -5.89 8.17
C THR A 240 -19.81 -5.14 7.55
N LEU A 241 -19.70 -4.70 6.29
CA LEU A 241 -20.77 -4.00 5.58
C LEU A 241 -21.95 -4.91 5.21
N ALA A 242 -21.65 -6.08 4.65
CA ALA A 242 -22.65 -6.97 4.07
C ALA A 242 -23.13 -8.08 5.03
N GLY A 243 -22.51 -8.21 6.21
CA GLY A 243 -22.87 -9.19 7.23
C GLY A 243 -22.46 -10.63 6.90
N ASP A 244 -22.90 -11.59 7.73
CA ASP A 244 -22.38 -12.96 7.74
C ASP A 244 -22.63 -13.78 6.48
N ARG A 245 -23.70 -13.46 5.76
CA ARG A 245 -24.12 -14.23 4.58
C ARG A 245 -23.37 -13.85 3.30
N ALA A 246 -22.54 -12.80 3.35
CA ALA A 246 -21.87 -12.23 2.17
C ALA A 246 -20.39 -12.63 2.04
N GLN A 247 -19.98 -13.77 2.60
CA GLN A 247 -18.58 -14.22 2.56
C GLN A 247 -18.00 -14.32 1.14
N GLY A 248 -18.78 -14.82 0.17
CA GLY A 248 -18.33 -14.93 -1.22
C GLY A 248 -18.07 -13.56 -1.86
N TRP A 249 -18.92 -12.58 -1.56
CA TRP A 249 -18.73 -11.20 -2.02
C TRP A 249 -17.49 -10.58 -1.39
N ALA A 250 -17.33 -10.69 -0.07
CA ALA A 250 -16.16 -10.16 0.62
C ALA A 250 -14.85 -10.79 0.14
N LEU A 251 -14.84 -12.11 -0.11
CA LEU A 251 -13.70 -12.79 -0.71
C LEU A 251 -13.42 -12.28 -2.13
N GLY A 252 -14.46 -12.09 -2.95
CA GLY A 252 -14.33 -11.49 -4.28
C GLY A 252 -13.73 -10.09 -4.24
N SER A 253 -14.16 -9.25 -3.28
CA SER A 253 -13.58 -7.92 -3.07
C SER A 253 -12.10 -7.98 -2.68
N ALA A 254 -11.71 -8.89 -1.79
CA ALA A 254 -10.31 -9.09 -1.42
C ALA A 254 -9.45 -9.54 -2.60
N LEU A 255 -9.95 -10.49 -3.40
CA LEU A 255 -9.27 -10.99 -4.60
C LEU A 255 -9.18 -9.94 -5.72
N ALA A 256 -10.01 -8.90 -5.70
CA ALA A 256 -9.92 -7.80 -6.64
C ALA A 256 -8.81 -6.79 -6.27
N VAL A 257 -8.38 -6.72 -5.01
CA VAL A 257 -7.39 -5.74 -4.54
C VAL A 257 -6.07 -5.78 -5.34
N PRO A 258 -5.45 -6.94 -5.60
CA PRO A 258 -4.20 -6.97 -6.37
C PRO A 258 -4.35 -6.54 -7.83
N LEU A 259 -5.58 -6.49 -8.34
CA LEU A 259 -5.88 -6.05 -9.71
C LEU A 259 -6.00 -4.53 -9.83
N ILE A 260 -5.97 -3.79 -8.71
CA ILE A 260 -5.96 -2.34 -8.69
C ILE A 260 -4.56 -1.87 -9.13
N PRO A 261 -4.40 -1.26 -10.32
CA PRO A 261 -3.07 -0.97 -10.86
C PRO A 261 -2.25 -0.08 -9.93
N ALA A 262 -2.88 0.92 -9.30
CA ALA A 262 -2.21 1.82 -8.37
C ALA A 262 -1.48 1.08 -7.23
N LEU A 263 -2.04 0.00 -6.69
CA LEU A 263 -1.44 -0.77 -5.59
C LEU A 263 -0.30 -1.68 -6.04
N GLY A 264 -0.21 -1.97 -7.34
CA GLY A 264 0.85 -2.80 -7.91
C GLY A 264 2.08 -2.02 -8.38
N LEU A 265 2.01 -0.69 -8.48
CA LEU A 265 3.03 0.10 -9.18
C LEU A 265 4.10 0.71 -8.27
N PHE A 266 3.78 0.98 -7.01
CA PHE A 266 4.62 1.77 -6.12
C PHE A 266 5.19 0.93 -4.98
N LEU A 267 5.98 -0.10 -5.33
CA LEU A 267 6.69 -0.90 -4.33
C LEU A 267 7.52 -0.01 -3.40
N SER A 268 7.36 -0.23 -2.09
CA SER A 268 8.10 0.46 -1.03
C SER A 268 7.85 1.97 -0.96
N GLN A 269 6.62 2.41 -1.23
CA GLN A 269 6.16 3.75 -0.91
C GLN A 269 5.11 3.70 0.21
N TRP A 270 5.20 4.66 1.14
CA TRP A 270 4.29 4.71 2.28
C TRP A 270 2.83 4.90 1.88
N ASP A 271 2.57 5.60 0.78
CA ASP A 271 1.22 5.83 0.25
C ASP A 271 0.48 4.51 -0.06
N MET A 272 1.21 3.41 -0.30
CA MET A 272 0.63 2.09 -0.51
C MET A 272 0.13 1.41 0.77
N VAL A 273 0.45 1.95 1.94
CA VAL A 273 -0.03 1.47 3.25
C VAL A 273 -1.37 2.13 3.62
N TYR A 274 -1.71 3.28 3.02
CA TYR A 274 -2.96 4.00 3.28
C TYR A 274 -4.24 3.20 3.04
N PRO A 275 -4.37 2.36 1.98
CA PRO A 275 -5.54 1.50 1.83
C PRO A 275 -5.73 0.53 3.00
N LEU A 276 -4.64 -0.07 3.50
CA LEU A 276 -4.69 -0.93 4.69
C LEU A 276 -5.21 -0.16 5.91
N LEU A 277 -4.61 1.00 6.19
CA LEU A 277 -4.96 1.82 7.35
C LEU A 277 -6.40 2.32 7.26
N GLY A 278 -6.80 2.86 6.11
CA GLY A 278 -8.14 3.35 5.87
C GLY A 278 -9.20 2.26 6.02
N LEU A 279 -9.03 1.12 5.35
CA LEU A 279 -9.97 -0.01 5.46
C LEU A 279 -10.05 -0.55 6.89
N THR A 280 -8.93 -0.59 7.61
CA THR A 280 -8.88 -1.00 9.02
C THR A 280 -9.63 -0.02 9.91
N ALA A 281 -9.37 1.28 9.77
CA ALA A 281 -10.05 2.34 10.53
C ALA A 281 -11.58 2.28 10.29
N TRP A 282 -12.01 2.17 9.03
CA TRP A 282 -13.43 2.03 8.69
C TRP A 282 -14.04 0.75 9.25
N THR A 283 -13.33 -0.37 9.20
CA THR A 283 -13.79 -1.64 9.78
C THR A 283 -13.99 -1.51 11.30
N LEU A 284 -13.05 -0.88 12.00
CA LEU A 284 -13.13 -0.64 13.44
C LEU A 284 -14.31 0.29 13.78
N ALA A 285 -14.47 1.41 13.06
CA ALA A 285 -15.56 2.35 13.27
C ALA A 285 -16.93 1.70 13.04
N LEU A 286 -17.11 0.97 11.93
CA LEU A 286 -18.36 0.27 11.63
C LEU A 286 -18.66 -0.82 12.66
N THR A 287 -17.64 -1.56 13.11
CA THR A 287 -17.80 -2.56 14.17
C THR A 287 -18.18 -1.91 15.50
N GLY A 288 -17.55 -0.80 15.84
CA GLY A 288 -17.87 0.02 17.01
C GLY A 288 -19.31 0.51 16.98
N GLN A 289 -19.74 1.06 15.84
CA GLN A 289 -21.12 1.51 15.61
C GLN A 289 -22.12 0.36 15.78
N ASN A 290 -21.88 -0.79 15.13
CA ASN A 290 -22.78 -1.94 15.23
C ASN A 290 -22.90 -2.45 16.68
N ARG A 291 -21.79 -2.46 17.45
CA ARG A 291 -21.79 -2.91 18.85
C ARG A 291 -22.37 -1.89 19.83
N ALA A 292 -22.33 -0.60 19.52
CA ALA A 292 -22.88 0.46 20.39
C ALA A 292 -24.37 0.26 20.69
N TRP A 293 -25.09 -0.41 19.79
CA TRP A 293 -26.51 -0.75 19.94
C TRP A 293 -26.77 -1.99 20.82
N GLU A 294 -25.77 -2.84 21.04
CA GLU A 294 -25.95 -4.17 21.64
C GLU A 294 -25.15 -4.40 22.93
N GLN A 295 -24.07 -3.64 23.17
CA GLN A 295 -23.06 -3.90 24.21
C GLN A 295 -22.78 -2.67 25.08
N PRO A 296 -22.06 -2.84 26.22
CA PRO A 296 -21.62 -1.73 27.06
C PRO A 296 -20.84 -0.69 26.24
N ARG A 297 -21.20 0.58 26.41
CA ARG A 297 -20.67 1.73 25.63
C ARG A 297 -19.13 1.75 25.56
N ALA A 298 -18.43 1.33 26.62
CA ALA A 298 -16.97 1.36 26.70
C ALA A 298 -16.26 0.59 25.57
N ARG A 299 -16.74 -0.61 25.19
CA ARG A 299 -16.12 -1.41 24.12
C ARG A 299 -16.34 -0.80 22.74
N ALA A 300 -17.51 -0.21 22.52
CA ALA A 300 -17.79 0.52 21.29
C ALA A 300 -16.87 1.75 21.18
N TRP A 301 -16.76 2.54 22.26
CA TRP A 301 -15.85 3.69 22.31
C TRP A 301 -14.38 3.33 22.07
N ALA A 302 -13.91 2.21 22.64
CA ALA A 302 -12.55 1.75 22.38
C ALA A 302 -12.29 1.47 20.89
N LEU A 303 -13.26 0.90 20.16
CA LEU A 303 -13.15 0.67 18.72
C LEU A 303 -13.14 1.97 17.91
N TRP A 304 -13.95 2.96 18.30
CA TRP A 304 -13.91 4.30 17.71
C TRP A 304 -12.58 5.01 17.96
N LEU A 305 -12.05 4.91 19.19
CA LEU A 305 -10.73 5.45 19.53
C LEU A 305 -9.63 4.81 18.67
N LEU A 306 -9.62 3.48 18.57
CA LEU A 306 -8.66 2.76 17.72
C LEU A 306 -8.81 3.11 16.24
N ALA A 307 -10.04 3.34 15.76
CA ALA A 307 -10.27 3.83 14.39
C ALA A 307 -9.63 5.21 14.18
N GLY A 308 -9.83 6.14 15.12
CA GLY A 308 -9.22 7.47 15.09
C GLY A 308 -7.68 7.41 15.12
N LEU A 309 -7.12 6.58 16.01
CA LEU A 309 -5.67 6.37 16.09
C LEU A 309 -5.09 5.75 14.81
N THR A 310 -5.81 4.82 14.18
CA THR A 310 -5.39 4.21 12.91
C THR A 310 -5.41 5.26 11.79
N LEU A 311 -6.45 6.10 11.75
CA LEU A 311 -6.57 7.17 10.76
C LEU A 311 -5.49 8.25 10.95
N SER A 312 -5.11 8.56 12.19
CA SER A 312 -4.05 9.54 12.46
C SER A 312 -2.66 9.09 12.00
N LEU A 313 -2.47 7.81 11.67
CA LEU A 313 -1.23 7.32 11.03
C LEU A 313 -1.17 7.64 9.53
N MET A 314 -2.29 8.04 8.92
CA MET A 314 -2.37 8.44 7.52
C MET A 314 -2.28 9.95 7.32
N THR A 315 -2.69 10.71 8.34
CA THR A 315 -2.70 12.15 8.29
C THR A 315 -1.35 12.68 8.58
#